data_AF-X6M5Q4-F1
#
_entry.id   AF-X6M5Q4-F1
#
_cell.length_a   1.000
_cell.length_b   1.000
_cell.length_c   1.000
_cell.angle_alpha   90.00
_cell.angle_beta   90.00
_cell.angle_gamma   90.00
#
_symmetry.space_group_name_H-M   'P 1'
#
loop_
_entity.id
_entity.type
_entity.pdbx_description
1 polymer ?
#
loop_
_entity_poly.entity_id
_entity_poly.type
_entity_poly.pdbx_seq_one_letter_code
_entity_poly.pdbx_strand_id
1 'polypeptide(L)'
;DIAPLNHYAYVCVNDIILFFGGYCDGVHSRSVHKYSIRENKWTKFQNTLPSPLDSCIAILNEEDNYIHIIGGEDDKYTTLSTHMKTKLRIWNPSYMSKNEIKCIIEYWIRTLKIQLGWIDDFDKTIINTIDEINFEEGQLKYPLISYL
;
A
#
# COMPACT_ATOMS: atom_id res chain seq x y z
N ASP A 1 0.45 -21.52 14.43
CA ASP A 1 1.77 -20.99 14.81
C ASP A 1 2.42 -20.26 13.66
N ILE A 2 2.86 -19.04 13.93
CA ILE A 2 3.80 -18.31 13.08
C ILE A 2 5.15 -18.55 13.72
N ALA A 3 6.09 -19.11 12.96
CA ALA A 3 7.46 -19.24 13.43
C ALA A 3 7.98 -17.85 13.85
N PRO A 4 8.77 -17.73 14.94
CA PRO A 4 9.36 -16.47 15.39
C PRO A 4 10.49 -16.06 14.43
N LEU A 5 10.10 -15.74 13.20
CA LEU A 5 10.95 -15.15 12.20
C LEU A 5 11.23 -13.71 12.63
N ASN A 6 12.50 -13.32 12.61
CA ASN A 6 12.96 -11.97 12.87
C ASN A 6 13.36 -11.32 11.52
N HIS A 7 13.71 -10.03 11.51
CA HIS A 7 14.25 -9.35 10.32
C HIS A 7 13.31 -9.32 9.09
N TYR A 8 11.99 -9.28 9.33
CA TYR A 8 11.04 -9.04 8.26
C TYR A 8 11.11 -7.60 7.75
N ALA A 9 10.93 -7.43 6.44
CA ALA A 9 10.37 -6.18 5.94
C ALA A 9 8.86 -6.18 6.18
N TYR A 10 8.30 -5.02 6.50
CA TYR A 10 6.86 -4.89 6.64
C TYR A 10 6.35 -3.58 6.04
N VAL A 11 5.08 -3.58 5.67
CA VAL A 11 4.35 -2.37 5.31
C VAL A 11 2.98 -2.40 5.96
N CYS A 12 2.59 -1.28 6.56
CA CYS A 12 1.26 -1.11 7.14
C CYS A 12 0.43 -0.29 6.16
N VAL A 13 -0.72 -0.83 5.75
CA VAL A 13 -1.64 -0.19 4.81
C VAL A 13 -3.06 -0.37 5.33
N ASN A 14 -3.70 0.73 5.72
CA ASN A 14 -4.98 0.74 6.41
C ASN A 14 -4.93 -0.17 7.65
N ASP A 15 -5.88 -1.10 7.79
CA ASP A 15 -5.99 -2.03 8.90
C ASP A 15 -5.19 -3.33 8.70
N ILE A 16 -4.23 -3.34 7.77
CA ILE A 16 -3.47 -4.54 7.39
C ILE A 16 -1.97 -4.28 7.50
N ILE A 17 -1.24 -5.23 8.09
CA ILE A 17 0.22 -5.28 8.03
C ILE A 17 0.63 -6.46 7.16
N LEU A 18 1.43 -6.19 6.14
CA LEU A 18 2.07 -7.22 5.31
C LEU A 18 3.52 -7.38 5.73
N PHE A 19 3.95 -8.63 5.92
CA PHE A 19 5.31 -9.01 6.29
C PHE A 19 5.93 -9.81 5.15
N PHE A 20 7.17 -9.49 4.81
CA PHE A 20 7.92 -10.06 3.70
C PHE A 20 9.23 -10.65 4.21
N GLY A 21 9.47 -11.92 3.88
CA GLY A 21 10.76 -12.56 4.10
C GLY A 21 10.96 -13.08 5.51
N GLY A 22 12.10 -12.75 6.11
CA GLY A 22 12.46 -13.01 7.50
C GLY A 22 13.43 -14.17 7.69
N TYR A 23 14.01 -14.25 8.88
CA TYR A 23 15.04 -15.23 9.26
C TYR A 23 14.66 -15.94 10.57
N CYS A 24 14.73 -17.27 10.58
CA CYS A 24 14.52 -18.10 11.77
C CYS A 24 15.50 -19.27 11.74
N ASP A 25 16.27 -19.44 12.82
CA ASP A 25 17.14 -20.61 13.05
C ASP A 25 18.04 -20.97 11.84
N GLY A 26 18.69 -19.99 11.20
CA GLY A 26 19.57 -20.24 10.05
C GLY A 26 18.86 -20.31 8.70
N VAL A 27 17.53 -20.16 8.66
CA VAL A 27 16.73 -20.30 7.45
C VAL A 27 16.11 -18.96 7.05
N HIS A 28 16.46 -18.51 5.84
CA HIS A 28 15.82 -17.36 5.20
C HIS A 28 14.48 -17.77 4.59
N SER A 29 13.46 -16.98 4.85
CA SER A 29 12.10 -17.22 4.41
C SER A 29 11.78 -16.41 3.17
N ARG A 30 10.99 -17.00 2.27
CA ARG A 30 10.31 -16.30 1.16
C ARG A 30 8.84 -16.02 1.46
N SER A 31 8.40 -16.31 2.68
CA SER A 31 6.98 -16.25 3.05
C SER A 31 6.49 -14.81 3.08
N VAL A 32 5.22 -14.64 2.70
CA VAL A 32 4.48 -13.41 2.91
C VAL A 32 3.37 -13.69 3.92
N HIS A 33 3.31 -12.88 4.97
CA HIS A 33 2.26 -12.97 5.98
C HIS A 33 1.44 -11.69 5.98
N LYS A 34 0.15 -11.84 6.26
CA LYS A 34 -0.78 -10.75 6.48
C LYS A 34 -1.27 -10.80 7.91
N TYR A 35 -1.31 -9.66 8.58
CA TYR A 35 -2.02 -9.46 9.81
C TYR A 35 -3.14 -8.45 9.59
N SER A 36 -4.39 -8.85 9.85
CA SER A 36 -5.53 -7.95 9.91
C SER A 36 -5.69 -7.44 11.33
N ILE A 37 -5.52 -6.14 11.53
CA ILE A 37 -5.56 -5.48 12.84
C ILE A 37 -6.97 -5.57 13.42
N ARG A 38 -8.00 -5.22 12.62
CA ARG A 38 -9.40 -5.24 13.06
C ARG A 38 -9.90 -6.64 13.43
N GLU A 39 -9.49 -7.63 12.65
CA GLU A 39 -9.91 -9.03 12.88
C GLU A 39 -8.99 -9.75 13.87
N ASN A 40 -7.88 -9.13 14.29
CA ASN A 40 -6.80 -9.78 15.04
C ASN A 40 -6.42 -11.14 14.44
N LYS A 41 -6.24 -11.16 13.11
CA LYS A 41 -6.14 -12.39 12.33
C LYS A 41 -4.92 -12.42 11.46
N TRP A 42 -4.15 -13.50 11.60
CA TRP A 42 -3.03 -13.79 10.73
C TRP A 42 -3.44 -14.66 9.54
N THR A 43 -2.82 -14.42 8.40
CA THR A 43 -2.97 -15.23 7.19
C THR A 43 -1.61 -15.40 6.53
N LYS A 44 -1.22 -16.64 6.23
CA LYS A 44 -0.04 -16.93 5.42
C LYS A 44 -0.47 -17.10 3.97
N PHE A 45 0.19 -16.42 3.04
CA PHE A 45 -0.08 -16.60 1.62
C PHE A 45 0.63 -17.85 1.07
N GLN A 46 0.01 -18.50 0.09
CA GLN A 46 0.66 -19.56 -0.69
C GLN A 46 1.67 -18.98 -1.68
N ASN A 47 1.36 -17.82 -2.26
CA ASN A 47 2.30 -17.05 -3.07
C ASN A 47 3.42 -16.51 -2.18
N THR A 48 4.65 -16.63 -2.66
CA THR A 48 5.86 -16.26 -1.92
C THR A 48 6.70 -15.29 -2.73
N LEU A 49 7.69 -14.68 -2.07
CA LEU A 49 8.71 -13.89 -2.74
C LEU A 49 9.51 -14.76 -3.72
N PRO A 50 10.04 -14.17 -4.82
CA PRO A 50 10.82 -14.92 -5.83
C PRO A 50 12.07 -15.60 -5.24
N SER A 51 12.67 -14.98 -4.23
CA SER A 51 13.82 -15.48 -3.48
C SER A 51 13.56 -15.35 -1.97
N PRO A 52 14.15 -16.22 -1.14
CA PRO A 52 14.21 -15.97 0.29
C PRO A 52 15.13 -14.78 0.57
N LEU A 53 14.73 -13.93 1.51
CA LEU A 53 15.55 -12.81 2.01
C LEU A 53 15.04 -12.33 3.37
N ASP A 54 15.92 -11.71 4.12
CA ASP A 54 15.63 -11.00 5.36
C ASP A 54 16.35 -9.64 5.36
N SER A 55 16.18 -8.86 6.43
CA SER A 55 16.88 -7.58 6.62
C SER A 55 16.70 -6.59 5.47
N CYS A 56 15.59 -6.70 4.73
CA CYS A 56 15.20 -5.80 3.65
C CYS A 56 14.25 -4.71 4.15
N ILE A 57 13.97 -3.74 3.27
CA ILE A 57 13.01 -2.67 3.53
C ILE A 57 11.84 -2.81 2.55
N ALA A 58 10.61 -2.66 3.05
CA ALA A 58 9.40 -2.58 2.23
C ALA A 58 8.80 -1.16 2.29
N ILE A 59 8.48 -0.59 1.13
CA ILE A 59 7.91 0.75 0.99
C ILE A 59 6.71 0.66 0.05
N LEU A 60 5.56 1.24 0.42
CA LEU A 60 4.41 1.38 -0.47
C LEU A 60 4.57 2.64 -1.33
N ASN A 61 4.36 2.49 -2.64
CA ASN A 61 4.02 3.58 -3.53
C ASN A 61 2.48 3.63 -3.66
N GLU A 62 1.88 4.67 -3.10
CA GLU A 62 0.41 4.86 -3.06
C GLU A 62 -0.19 5.30 -4.41
N GLU A 63 0.62 5.90 -5.29
CA GLU A 63 0.16 6.34 -6.61
C GLU A 63 -0.05 5.14 -7.54
N ASP A 64 0.93 4.23 -7.56
CA ASP A 64 0.95 3.09 -8.49
C ASP A 64 0.55 1.75 -7.84
N ASN A 65 0.24 1.73 -6.53
CA ASN A 65 -0.10 0.54 -5.76
C ASN A 65 0.95 -0.57 -5.79
N TYR A 66 2.23 -0.21 -5.83
CA TYR A 66 3.32 -1.16 -5.73
C TYR A 66 3.96 -1.10 -4.36
N ILE A 67 4.22 -2.28 -3.79
CA ILE A 67 5.12 -2.42 -2.67
C ILE A 67 6.50 -2.70 -3.25
N HIS A 68 7.44 -1.81 -2.97
CA HIS A 68 8.84 -1.93 -3.32
C HIS A 68 9.56 -2.61 -2.16
N ILE A 69 10.28 -3.69 -2.43
CA ILE A 69 11.15 -4.35 -1.47
C ILE A 69 12.59 -4.15 -1.97
N ILE A 70 13.42 -3.53 -1.14
CA ILE A 70 14.77 -3.08 -1.51
C ILE A 70 15.78 -3.66 -0.52
N GLY A 71 16.89 -4.17 -1.06
CA GLY A 71 18.01 -4.68 -0.30
C GLY A 71 17.76 -6.09 0.24
N GLY A 72 18.31 -6.35 1.42
CA GLY A 72 18.24 -7.62 2.12
C GLY A 72 19.49 -8.48 1.94
N GLU A 73 19.47 -9.65 2.56
CA GLU A 73 20.56 -10.62 2.51
C GLU A 73 20.03 -11.98 2.04
N ASP A 74 20.89 -12.72 1.35
CA ASP A 74 20.64 -14.12 0.98
C ASP A 74 21.17 -15.10 2.04
N ASP A 75 21.03 -16.40 1.75
CA ASP A 75 21.50 -17.48 2.60
C ASP A 75 23.02 -17.56 2.79
N LYS A 76 23.78 -16.74 2.05
CA LYS A 76 25.22 -16.60 2.16
C LYS A 76 25.63 -15.31 2.87
N TYR A 77 24.67 -14.59 3.47
CA TYR A 77 24.88 -13.28 4.08
C TYR A 77 25.45 -12.26 3.08
N THR A 78 25.16 -12.45 1.78
CA THR A 78 25.57 -11.50 0.75
C THR A 78 24.52 -10.42 0.66
N THR A 79 24.91 -9.17 0.86
CA THR A 79 24.02 -8.02 0.66
C THR A 79 23.52 -8.02 -0.78
N LEU A 80 22.21 -8.13 -0.92
CA LEU A 80 21.54 -8.11 -2.20
C LEU A 80 21.28 -6.67 -2.61
N SER A 81 21.68 -6.28 -3.83
CA SER A 81 21.19 -5.07 -4.50
C SER A 81 19.81 -5.29 -5.13
N THR A 82 19.01 -6.21 -4.56
CA THR A 82 17.73 -6.61 -5.12
C THR A 82 16.70 -5.51 -4.91
N HIS A 83 16.14 -5.03 -6.02
CA HIS A 83 14.90 -4.29 -6.02
C HIS A 83 13.82 -5.19 -6.64
N MET A 84 12.83 -5.55 -5.84
CA MET A 84 11.64 -6.23 -6.31
C MET A 84 10.40 -5.39 -6.03
N LYS A 85 9.35 -5.58 -6.82
CA LYS A 85 8.07 -4.94 -6.56
C LYS A 85 6.92 -5.89 -6.78
N THR A 86 5.88 -5.74 -5.97
CA THR A 86 4.65 -6.53 -6.07
C THR A 86 3.45 -5.60 -5.97
N LYS A 87 2.37 -5.90 -6.71
CA LYS A 87 1.16 -5.08 -6.65
C LYS A 87 0.45 -5.34 -5.32
N LEU A 88 0.10 -4.28 -4.59
CA LEU A 88 -0.63 -4.37 -3.31
C LEU A 88 -1.93 -5.17 -3.45
N ARG A 89 -2.65 -5.02 -4.57
CA ARG A 89 -3.90 -5.75 -4.86
C ARG A 89 -3.77 -7.27 -4.89
N ILE A 90 -2.55 -7.82 -5.06
CA ILE A 90 -2.31 -9.28 -4.98
C ILE A 90 -2.54 -9.75 -3.55
N TRP A 91 -2.14 -8.95 -2.57
CA TRP A 91 -2.17 -9.27 -1.15
C TRP A 91 -3.41 -8.70 -0.45
N ASN A 92 -3.96 -7.61 -0.97
CA ASN A 92 -5.18 -6.98 -0.51
C ASN A 92 -6.10 -6.62 -1.70
N PRO A 93 -6.88 -7.56 -2.25
CA PRO A 93 -7.69 -7.33 -3.44
C PRO A 93 -8.78 -6.25 -3.29
N SER A 94 -9.21 -5.95 -2.05
CA SER A 94 -10.18 -4.89 -1.77
C SER A 94 -9.55 -3.51 -1.71
N TYR A 95 -8.23 -3.39 -1.80
CA TYR A 95 -7.55 -2.10 -1.84
C TYR A 95 -7.77 -1.43 -3.20
N MET A 96 -8.06 -0.13 -3.17
CA MET A 96 -8.09 0.75 -4.34
C MET A 96 -7.05 1.86 -4.19
N SER A 97 -6.31 2.21 -5.25
CA SER A 97 -5.45 3.41 -5.20
C SER A 97 -6.28 4.68 -5.04
N LYS A 98 -5.63 5.72 -4.52
CA LYS A 98 -6.08 7.11 -4.64
C LYS A 98 -6.46 7.45 -6.09
N ASN A 99 -5.62 7.05 -7.06
CA ASN A 99 -5.87 7.25 -8.50
C ASN A 99 -7.13 6.51 -9.01
N GLU A 100 -7.35 5.26 -8.60
CA GLU A 100 -8.55 4.51 -8.96
C GLU A 100 -9.81 5.14 -8.35
N ILE A 101 -9.75 5.56 -7.08
CA ILE A 101 -10.85 6.26 -6.40
C ILE A 101 -11.16 7.59 -7.11
N LYS A 102 -10.13 8.38 -7.40
CA LYS A 102 -10.25 9.66 -8.11
C LYS A 102 -10.92 9.49 -9.47
N CYS A 103 -10.48 8.54 -10.29
CA CYS A 103 -11.10 8.23 -11.58
C CYS A 103 -12.59 7.86 -11.46
N ILE A 104 -12.95 7.11 -10.42
CA ILE A 104 -14.36 6.75 -10.17
C ILE A 104 -15.18 7.99 -9.80
N ILE A 105 -14.69 8.83 -8.90
CA ILE A 105 -15.36 10.09 -8.51
C ILE A 105 -15.56 11.00 -9.72
N GLU A 106 -14.50 11.24 -10.50
CA GLU A 106 -14.56 12.05 -11.73
C GLU A 106 -15.56 11.49 -12.74
N TYR A 107 -15.59 10.16 -12.90
CA TYR A 107 -16.54 9.48 -13.77
C TYR A 107 -18.00 9.73 -13.32
N TRP A 108 -18.29 9.61 -12.02
CA TRP A 108 -19.62 9.84 -11.48
C TRP A 108 -20.05 11.30 -11.62
N ILE A 109 -19.18 12.26 -11.31
CA ILE A 109 -19.46 13.70 -11.48
C ILE A 109 -19.85 14.00 -12.93
N ARG A 110 -19.07 13.51 -13.89
CA ARG A 110 -19.33 13.73 -15.33
C ARG A 110 -20.64 13.09 -15.80
N THR A 111 -20.90 11.86 -15.36
CA THR A 111 -22.04 11.07 -15.84
C THR A 111 -23.36 11.56 -15.26
N LEU A 112 -23.37 11.87 -13.96
CA LEU A 112 -24.54 12.33 -13.23
C LEU A 112 -24.78 13.84 -13.39
N LYS A 113 -23.86 14.56 -14.03
CA LYS A 113 -23.88 16.03 -14.18
C LYS A 113 -24.09 16.73 -12.84
N ILE A 114 -23.48 16.19 -11.79
CA ILE A 114 -23.58 16.76 -10.44
C ILE A 114 -23.01 18.17 -10.52
N GLN A 115 -23.83 19.17 -10.22
CA GLN A 115 -23.35 20.52 -9.99
C GLN A 115 -22.74 20.54 -8.59
N LEU A 116 -21.44 20.78 -8.52
CA LEU A 116 -20.77 21.14 -7.27
C LEU A 116 -21.45 22.41 -6.73
N GLY A 117 -21.94 22.40 -5.50
CA GLY A 117 -22.69 23.48 -4.86
C GLY A 117 -24.18 23.23 -4.60
N TRP A 118 -24.74 22.06 -4.97
CA TRP A 118 -26.18 21.78 -4.79
C TRP A 118 -26.55 21.30 -3.37
N ILE A 119 -25.56 20.76 -2.63
CA ILE A 119 -25.68 20.38 -1.22
C ILE A 119 -24.35 20.75 -0.56
N ASP A 120 -24.32 21.90 0.13
CA ASP A 120 -23.09 22.45 0.71
C ASP A 120 -22.30 21.45 1.58
N ASP A 121 -22.99 20.56 2.30
CA ASP A 121 -22.34 19.54 3.13
C ASP A 121 -21.69 18.40 2.32
N PHE A 122 -22.21 18.10 1.13
CA PHE A 122 -21.59 17.15 0.22
C PHE A 122 -20.33 17.75 -0.40
N ASP A 123 -20.38 19.02 -0.81
CA ASP A 123 -19.23 19.72 -1.36
C ASP A 123 -18.10 19.86 -0.33
N LYS A 124 -18.42 20.16 0.94
CA LYS A 124 -17.44 20.14 2.05
C LYS A 124 -16.80 18.77 2.22
N THR A 125 -17.57 17.69 2.12
CA THR A 125 -17.05 16.32 2.27
C THR A 125 -16.11 15.95 1.12
N ILE A 126 -16.48 16.32 -0.12
CA ILE A 126 -15.64 16.13 -1.31
C ILE A 126 -14.36 16.96 -1.21
N ILE A 127 -14.45 18.25 -0.84
CA ILE A 127 -13.29 19.14 -0.69
C ILE A 127 -12.35 18.62 0.40
N ASN A 128 -12.87 18.22 1.56
CA ASN A 128 -12.03 17.65 2.62
C ASN A 128 -11.32 16.37 2.15
N THR A 129 -12.01 15.51 1.39
CA THR A 129 -11.40 14.29 0.82
C THR A 129 -10.29 14.63 -0.17
N ILE A 130 -10.51 15.63 -1.03
CA ILE A 130 -9.51 16.09 -2.02
C ILE A 130 -8.33 16.79 -1.32
N ASP A 131 -8.60 17.60 -0.30
CA ASP A 131 -7.58 18.32 0.46
C ASP A 131 -6.73 17.37 1.31
N GLU A 132 -7.33 16.33 1.90
CA GLU A 132 -6.59 15.24 2.57
C GLU A 132 -5.68 14.50 1.58
N ILE A 133 -6.17 14.22 0.36
CA ILE A 133 -5.36 13.62 -0.71
C ILE A 133 -4.18 14.53 -1.10
N ASN A 134 -4.43 15.84 -1.28
CA ASN A 134 -3.41 16.79 -1.73
C ASN A 134 -2.39 17.16 -0.63
N PHE A 135 -2.82 17.22 0.63
CA PHE A 135 -1.96 17.54 1.78
C PHE A 135 -0.89 16.47 2.00
N GLU A 136 -1.21 15.20 1.76
CA GLU A 136 -0.25 14.09 1.86
C GLU A 136 0.78 14.07 0.71
N GLU A 137 0.47 14.66 -0.45
CA GLU A 137 1.38 14.72 -1.61
C GLU A 137 2.49 15.79 -1.49
N GLY A 138 2.51 16.59 -0.41
CA GLY A 138 3.55 17.61 -0.20
C GLY A 138 3.61 18.69 -1.28
N GLN A 139 2.57 18.83 -2.11
CA GLN A 139 2.50 19.87 -3.12
C GLN A 139 2.01 21.20 -2.52
N LEU A 140 2.84 22.23 -2.65
CA LEU A 140 2.45 23.61 -2.38
C LEU A 140 1.21 23.97 -3.20
N LYS A 141 0.15 24.39 -2.48
CA LYS A 141 -1.07 25.06 -2.94
C LYS A 141 -1.06 25.47 -4.43
N TYR A 142 -1.75 24.71 -5.27
CA TYR A 142 -2.33 25.29 -6.48
C TYR A 142 -3.74 25.81 -6.14
N PRO A 143 -4.03 27.10 -6.41
CA PRO A 143 -5.35 27.64 -6.19
C PRO A 143 -6.31 27.03 -7.21
N LEU A 144 -7.48 26.63 -6.70
CA LEU A 144 -8.78 26.63 -7.37
C LEU A 144 -8.77 26.23 -8.85
N ILE A 145 -9.38 25.09 -9.12
CA ILE A 145 -10.18 24.78 -10.31
C ILE A 145 -10.54 26.08 -11.06
N SER A 146 -9.73 26.44 -12.06
CA SER A 146 -9.89 27.67 -12.83
C SER A 146 -10.76 27.46 -14.06
N TYR A 147 -11.82 26.65 -13.94
CA TYR A 147 -12.80 26.46 -15.00
C TYR A 147 -14.19 26.27 -14.38
N LEU A 148 -14.77 27.41 -14.00
CA LEU A 148 -16.17 27.71 -14.28
C LEU A 148 -16.26 28.27 -15.71
#